data_AF-A0A7W3T8Y2-F1
#
_entry.id   AF-A0A7W3T8Y2-F1
#
_cell.length_a   1.000
_cell.length_b   1.000
_cell.length_c   1.000
_cell.angle_alpha   90.00
_cell.angle_beta   90.00
_cell.angle_gamma   90.00
#
_symmetry.space_group_name_H-M   'P 1'
#
loop_
_entity.id
_entity.type
_entity.pdbx_description
1 polymer ?
#
loop_
_entity_poly.entity_id
_entity_poly.type
_entity_poly.pdbx_seq_one_letter_code
_entity_poly.pdbx_strand_id
1 'polypeptide(L)'
;ARIGRIAGIHPPPPAATLRWSSDRGWVERGASAESPETASLPSLAQLTSAEQRWADREEDITTVSGDPYEVGQVFARRWADRIGAADRLSRLAAEYPRIPHRIDGELLRYAARFGLLTHKDDQIDEQDRYAIRAGFWREIESRTGSGSVTGPPDG
;
A
#
# COMPACT_ATOMS: atom_id res chain seq x y z
N ALA A 1 -4.99 11.08 73.99
CA ALA A 1 -5.49 10.32 72.83
C ALA A 1 -4.61 10.67 71.62
N ARG A 2 -4.02 9.66 70.96
CA ARG A 2 -2.98 9.78 69.94
C ARG A 2 -3.64 9.66 68.56
N ILE A 3 -3.44 10.66 67.69
CA ILE A 3 -4.01 10.73 66.34
C ILE A 3 -3.16 9.84 65.41
N GLY A 4 -3.78 8.82 64.85
CA GLY A 4 -3.16 7.91 63.88
C GLY A 4 -3.16 8.51 62.47
N ARG A 5 -2.00 8.46 61.82
CA ARG A 5 -1.81 8.71 60.39
C ARG A 5 -1.73 7.35 59.70
N ILE A 6 -2.72 6.99 58.89
CA ILE A 6 -2.58 5.91 57.90
C ILE A 6 -2.49 6.54 56.51
N ALA A 7 -1.38 6.27 55.83
CA ALA A 7 -1.16 6.66 54.45
C ALA A 7 -2.05 5.79 53.54
N GLY A 8 -2.90 6.43 52.72
CA GLY A 8 -3.68 5.75 51.70
C GLY A 8 -2.77 5.27 50.58
N ILE A 9 -2.74 3.95 50.36
CA ILE A 9 -2.13 3.32 49.18
C ILE A 9 -3.12 3.52 48.02
N HIS A 10 -2.75 4.33 47.04
CA HIS A 10 -3.49 4.42 45.77
C HIS A 10 -3.11 3.23 44.88
N PRO A 11 -4.06 2.42 44.37
CA PRO A 11 -3.76 1.42 43.36
C PRO A 11 -3.38 2.10 42.03
N PRO A 12 -2.47 1.51 41.22
CA PRO A 12 -2.15 2.04 39.90
C PRO A 12 -3.37 1.94 38.95
N PRO A 13 -3.57 2.91 38.04
CA PRO A 13 -4.67 2.87 37.09
C PRO A 13 -4.54 1.68 36.13
N PRO A 14 -5.64 1.03 35.73
CA PRO A 14 -5.61 -0.09 34.81
C PRO A 14 -5.08 0.35 33.44
N ALA A 15 -4.10 -0.39 32.92
CA ALA A 15 -3.59 -0.21 31.57
C ALA A 15 -4.74 -0.41 30.56
N ALA A 16 -5.13 0.68 29.90
CA ALA A 16 -6.04 0.65 28.77
C ALA A 16 -5.36 -0.08 27.61
N THR A 17 -5.51 -1.40 27.57
CA THR A 17 -5.21 -2.19 26.38
C THR A 17 -6.30 -1.88 25.37
N LEU A 18 -6.00 -0.97 24.43
CA LEU A 18 -6.76 -0.78 23.20
C LEU A 18 -6.72 -2.10 22.41
N ARG A 19 -7.63 -3.01 22.73
CA ARG A 19 -7.93 -4.17 21.88
C ARG A 19 -8.78 -3.62 20.75
N TRP A 20 -8.20 -3.39 19.57
CA TRP A 20 -9.01 -3.15 18.38
C TRP A 20 -9.99 -4.31 18.23
N SER A 21 -11.28 -4.04 18.50
CA SER A 21 -12.37 -4.91 18.10
C SER A 21 -12.50 -4.79 16.59
N SER A 22 -11.74 -5.62 15.85
CA SER A 22 -12.09 -5.99 14.47
C SER A 22 -13.24 -6.98 14.54
N ASP A 23 -14.45 -6.47 14.74
CA ASP A 23 -15.67 -7.22 14.49
C ASP A 23 -16.71 -6.27 13.91
N ARG A 24 -16.49 -5.90 12.64
CA ARG A 24 -17.54 -5.34 11.78
C ARG A 24 -17.43 -5.97 10.41
N GLY A 25 -18.23 -7.02 10.23
CA GLY A 25 -18.97 -7.30 9.01
C GLY A 25 -18.14 -7.32 7.75
N TRP A 26 -17.55 -8.47 7.47
CA TRP A 26 -17.10 -8.89 6.15
C TRP A 26 -18.31 -8.80 5.20
N VAL A 27 -18.44 -7.69 4.46
CA VAL A 27 -19.44 -7.57 3.40
C VAL A 27 -18.83 -8.23 2.17
N GLU A 28 -19.08 -9.52 2.02
CA GLU A 28 -18.80 -10.28 0.81
C GLU A 28 -19.71 -9.73 -0.30
N ARG A 29 -19.22 -8.74 -1.05
CA ARG A 29 -19.90 -8.26 -2.26
C ARG A 29 -18.98 -8.43 -3.47
N GLY A 30 -19.02 -9.64 -4.03
CA GLY A 30 -18.95 -9.87 -5.47
C GLY A 30 -17.67 -9.41 -6.20
N ALA A 31 -16.49 -9.61 -5.62
CA ALA A 31 -15.25 -9.46 -6.38
C ALA A 31 -14.86 -10.82 -6.95
N SER A 32 -14.84 -10.96 -8.28
CA SER A 32 -14.27 -12.10 -8.99
C SER A 32 -13.01 -12.56 -8.27
N ALA A 33 -13.05 -13.78 -7.73
CA ALA A 33 -12.02 -14.33 -6.85
C ALA A 33 -10.68 -14.20 -7.57
N GLU A 34 -9.84 -13.28 -7.08
CA GLU A 34 -8.45 -13.19 -7.50
C GLU A 34 -7.77 -14.54 -7.23
N SER A 35 -6.89 -14.97 -8.13
CA SER A 35 -6.22 -16.25 -7.98
C SER A 35 -5.48 -16.30 -6.64
N PRO A 36 -5.52 -17.42 -5.89
CA PRO A 36 -4.90 -17.51 -4.56
C PRO A 36 -3.39 -17.24 -4.59
N GLU A 37 -2.74 -17.52 -5.71
CA GLU A 37 -1.33 -17.24 -5.96
C GLU A 37 -1.04 -15.74 -6.04
N THR A 38 -1.95 -14.96 -6.65
CA THR A 38 -1.89 -13.50 -6.75
C THR A 38 -2.25 -12.84 -5.41
N ALA A 39 -3.25 -13.36 -4.71
CA ALA A 39 -3.64 -12.89 -3.37
C ALA A 39 -2.51 -13.07 -2.33
N SER A 40 -1.60 -14.02 -2.59
CA SER A 40 -0.43 -14.31 -1.76
C SER A 40 0.75 -13.36 -2.00
N LEU A 41 0.67 -12.43 -2.96
CA LEU A 41 1.73 -11.45 -3.19
C LEU A 41 1.94 -10.57 -1.94
N PRO A 42 3.20 -10.39 -1.50
CA PRO A 42 3.51 -9.57 -0.33
C PRO A 42 3.26 -8.09 -0.62
N SER A 43 2.73 -7.38 0.36
CA SER A 43 2.56 -5.92 0.30
C SER A 43 3.89 -5.20 0.53
N LEU A 44 4.00 -3.94 0.10
CA LEU A 44 5.19 -3.11 0.32
C LEU A 44 5.52 -2.99 1.82
N ALA A 45 4.51 -2.83 2.66
CA ALA A 45 4.65 -2.85 4.10
C ALA A 45 5.28 -4.16 4.61
N GLN A 46 4.91 -5.32 4.07
CA GLN A 46 5.52 -6.58 4.52
C GLN A 46 6.98 -6.71 4.11
N LEU A 47 7.35 -6.10 2.99
CA LEU A 47 8.71 -6.13 2.45
C LEU A 47 9.65 -5.08 3.06
N THR A 48 9.14 -4.19 3.92
CA THR A 48 9.89 -3.04 4.44
C THR A 48 10.08 -3.11 5.93
N SER A 49 11.29 -2.76 6.40
CA SER A 49 11.56 -2.53 7.82
C SER A 49 10.97 -1.19 8.26
N ALA A 50 10.83 -0.97 9.57
CA ALA A 50 10.36 0.31 10.10
C ALA A 50 11.33 1.46 9.79
N GLU A 51 12.64 1.20 9.88
CA GLU A 51 13.70 2.16 9.56
C GLU A 51 13.68 2.54 8.07
N GLN A 52 13.57 1.54 7.18
CA GLN A 52 13.49 1.79 5.75
C GLN A 52 12.22 2.55 5.38
N ARG A 53 11.07 2.24 6.00
CA ARG A 53 9.84 3.02 5.80
C ARG A 53 9.99 4.49 6.18
N TRP A 54 10.80 4.77 7.20
CA TRP A 54 11.05 6.14 7.61
C TRP A 54 11.94 6.87 6.60
N ALA A 55 13.05 6.25 6.17
CA ALA A 55 13.91 6.79 5.12
C ALA A 55 13.15 7.03 3.80
N ASP A 56 12.37 6.04 3.36
CA ASP A 56 11.46 6.15 2.22
C ASP A 56 10.51 7.35 2.32
N ARG A 57 9.95 7.57 3.51
CA ARG A 57 9.04 8.68 3.77
C ARG A 57 9.75 10.02 3.69
N GLU A 58 10.99 10.12 4.19
CA GLU A 58 11.77 11.35 4.06
C GLU A 58 12.11 11.66 2.60
N GLU A 59 12.49 10.64 1.83
CA GLU A 59 12.70 10.76 0.39
C GLU A 59 11.41 11.20 -0.31
N ASP A 60 10.27 10.60 0.03
CA ASP A 60 8.96 10.97 -0.55
C ASP A 60 8.65 12.46 -0.36
N ILE A 61 8.91 13.00 0.83
CA ILE A 61 8.63 14.40 1.17
C ILE A 61 9.46 15.36 0.31
N THR A 62 10.68 14.97 -0.07
CA THR A 62 11.63 15.88 -0.73
C THR A 62 11.70 15.70 -2.24
N THR A 63 11.28 14.55 -2.77
CA THR A 63 11.50 14.17 -4.17
C THR A 63 10.24 13.99 -4.99
N VAL A 64 9.09 13.72 -4.36
CA VAL A 64 7.85 13.44 -5.07
C VAL A 64 7.00 14.69 -5.14
N SER A 65 6.61 15.09 -6.35
CA SER A 65 5.89 16.35 -6.58
C SER A 65 4.44 16.34 -6.09
N GLY A 66 3.92 15.14 -5.78
CA GLY A 66 2.54 14.91 -5.40
C GLY A 66 1.63 14.64 -6.61
N ASP A 67 2.16 14.57 -7.83
CA ASP A 67 1.41 14.15 -9.01
C ASP A 67 0.89 12.70 -8.84
N PRO A 68 -0.41 12.44 -9.06
CA PRO A 68 -1.00 11.12 -8.83
C PRO A 68 -0.32 10.01 -9.65
N TYR A 69 0.07 10.32 -10.89
CA TYR A 69 0.70 9.36 -11.79
C TYR A 69 2.14 9.05 -11.34
N GLU A 70 2.93 10.07 -10.97
CA GLU A 70 4.26 9.91 -10.38
C GLU A 70 4.21 9.08 -9.09
N VAL A 71 3.28 9.39 -8.19
CA VAL A 71 3.07 8.64 -6.94
C VAL A 71 2.85 7.15 -7.21
N GLY A 72 2.06 6.83 -8.24
CA GLY A 72 1.86 5.46 -8.70
C GLY A 72 3.15 4.76 -9.13
N GLN A 73 4.01 5.46 -9.89
CA GLN A 73 5.31 4.94 -10.32
C GLN A 73 6.27 4.72 -9.15
N VAL A 74 6.39 5.70 -8.24
CA VAL A 74 7.31 5.60 -7.10
C VAL A 74 6.96 4.41 -6.21
N PHE A 75 5.66 4.20 -5.96
CA PHE A 75 5.19 3.02 -5.23
C PHE A 75 5.57 1.72 -5.96
N ALA A 76 5.23 1.62 -7.25
CA ALA A 76 5.50 0.44 -8.07
C ALA A 76 6.99 0.10 -8.13
N ARG A 77 7.85 1.11 -8.32
CA ARG A 77 9.31 1.00 -8.31
C ARG A 77 9.80 0.37 -7.03
N ARG A 78 9.45 0.96 -5.88
CA ARG A 78 9.90 0.47 -4.57
C ARG A 78 9.39 -0.92 -4.26
N TRP A 79 8.15 -1.22 -4.65
CA TRP A 79 7.58 -2.54 -4.48
C TRP A 79 8.29 -3.58 -5.36
N ALA A 80 8.54 -3.26 -6.63
CA ALA A 80 9.25 -4.13 -7.56
C ALA A 80 10.71 -4.37 -7.14
N ASP A 81 11.42 -3.33 -6.68
CA ASP A 81 12.79 -3.43 -6.19
C ASP A 81 12.90 -4.37 -4.97
N ARG A 82 11.85 -4.43 -4.14
CA ARG A 82 11.84 -5.21 -2.90
C ARG A 82 11.31 -6.62 -3.03
N ILE A 83 10.36 -6.86 -3.95
CA ILE A 83 9.81 -8.20 -4.15
C ILE A 83 10.82 -9.15 -4.79
N GLY A 84 11.83 -8.60 -5.48
CA GLY A 84 13.11 -9.22 -5.88
C GLY A 84 13.02 -10.37 -6.89
N ALA A 85 11.85 -10.98 -7.08
CA ALA A 85 11.64 -12.12 -7.97
C ALA A 85 10.89 -11.69 -9.23
N ALA A 86 11.56 -11.79 -10.39
CA ALA A 86 10.97 -11.51 -11.70
C ALA A 86 9.69 -12.32 -11.95
N ASP A 87 9.63 -13.58 -11.50
CA ASP A 87 8.41 -14.40 -11.55
C ASP A 87 7.20 -13.77 -10.86
N ARG A 88 7.40 -13.09 -9.72
CA ARG A 88 6.30 -12.43 -9.01
C ARG A 88 5.82 -11.17 -9.73
N LEU A 89 6.72 -10.47 -10.41
CA LEU A 89 6.39 -9.35 -11.29
C LEU A 89 5.63 -9.83 -12.53
N SER A 90 6.06 -10.93 -13.16
CA SER A 90 5.35 -11.54 -14.29
C SER A 90 3.95 -12.03 -13.90
N ARG A 91 3.78 -12.62 -12.72
CA ARG A 91 2.46 -13.00 -12.18
C ARG A 91 1.57 -11.80 -11.96
N LEU A 92 2.10 -10.71 -11.40
CA LEU A 92 1.34 -9.48 -11.27
C LEU A 92 0.94 -8.92 -12.64
N ALA A 93 1.85 -8.92 -13.62
CA ALA A 93 1.58 -8.40 -14.96
C ALA A 93 0.45 -9.16 -15.67
N ALA A 94 0.26 -10.45 -15.37
CA ALA A 94 -0.84 -11.25 -15.92
C ALA A 94 -2.24 -10.80 -15.44
N GLU A 95 -2.32 -10.02 -14.36
CA GLU A 95 -3.59 -9.49 -13.83
C GLU A 95 -4.02 -8.17 -14.49
N TYR A 96 -3.17 -7.59 -15.34
CA TYR A 96 -3.48 -6.36 -16.06
C TYR A 96 -4.82 -6.49 -16.82
N PRO A 97 -5.73 -5.50 -16.73
CA PRO A 97 -5.55 -4.16 -16.15
C PRO A 97 -5.88 -4.03 -14.66
N ARG A 98 -6.25 -5.13 -13.96
CA ARG A 98 -6.71 -5.10 -12.57
C ARG A 98 -5.56 -5.25 -11.58
N ILE A 99 -5.42 -4.30 -10.67
CA ILE A 99 -4.48 -4.43 -9.54
C ILE A 99 -5.12 -5.30 -8.44
N PRO A 100 -4.41 -6.30 -7.88
CA PRO A 100 -4.89 -7.10 -6.77
C PRO A 100 -5.32 -6.23 -5.58
N HIS A 101 -6.43 -6.56 -4.91
CA HIS A 101 -7.07 -5.65 -3.96
C HIS A 101 -6.14 -5.24 -2.80
N ARG A 102 -5.31 -6.17 -2.33
CA ARG A 102 -4.32 -5.92 -1.28
C ARG A 102 -3.30 -4.84 -1.68
N ILE A 103 -2.81 -4.92 -2.91
CA ILE A 103 -1.81 -3.99 -3.45
C ILE A 103 -2.47 -2.65 -3.81
N ASP A 104 -3.64 -2.67 -4.44
CA ASP A 104 -4.42 -1.47 -4.78
C ASP A 104 -4.77 -0.67 -3.51
N GLY A 105 -5.24 -1.33 -2.46
CA GLY A 105 -5.56 -0.66 -1.20
C GLY A 105 -4.32 -0.05 -0.51
N GLU A 106 -3.14 -0.67 -0.65
CA GLU A 106 -1.90 -0.11 -0.12
C GLU A 106 -1.38 1.06 -0.97
N LEU A 107 -1.47 0.95 -2.29
CA LEU A 107 -1.15 1.99 -3.26
C LEU A 107 -1.96 3.26 -2.98
N LEU A 108 -3.28 3.14 -2.81
CA LEU A 108 -4.14 4.29 -2.50
C LEU A 108 -3.84 4.90 -1.12
N ARG A 109 -3.54 4.08 -0.10
CA ARG A 109 -3.10 4.58 1.23
C ARG A 109 -1.75 5.28 1.16
N TYR A 110 -0.85 4.83 0.30
CA TYR A 110 0.42 5.51 0.05
C TYR A 110 0.16 6.87 -0.62
N ALA A 111 -0.68 6.90 -1.65
CA ALA A 111 -1.03 8.12 -2.37
C ALA A 111 -1.72 9.19 -1.52
N ALA A 112 -2.59 8.78 -0.59
CA ALA A 112 -3.24 9.68 0.36
C ALA A 112 -2.27 10.54 1.20
N ARG A 113 -1.01 10.08 1.37
CA ARG A 113 0.01 10.82 2.13
C ARG A 113 0.51 12.08 1.42
N PHE A 114 0.29 12.20 0.12
CA PHE A 114 0.72 13.34 -0.70
C PHE A 114 -0.34 14.44 -0.80
N GLY A 115 -1.42 14.38 0.00
CA GLY A 115 -2.48 15.38 -0.03
C GLY A 115 -3.47 15.20 -1.19
N LEU A 116 -3.45 14.05 -1.86
CA LEU A 116 -4.37 13.67 -2.95
C LEU A 116 -5.81 13.39 -2.49
N LEU A 117 -6.14 13.70 -1.24
CA LEU A 117 -7.48 13.52 -0.70
C LEU A 117 -8.32 14.76 -1.01
N THR A 118 -9.48 14.55 -1.59
CA THR A 118 -10.51 15.59 -1.70
C THR A 118 -11.04 15.91 -0.31
N HIS A 119 -11.33 17.20 -0.04
CA HIS A 119 -11.82 17.67 1.27
C HIS A 119 -13.20 17.11 1.67
N LYS A 120 -13.79 16.25 0.85
CA LYS A 120 -15.04 15.55 1.12
C LYS A 120 -14.68 14.07 1.35
N ASP A 121 -14.79 13.64 2.60
CA ASP A 121 -14.67 12.24 3.02
C ASP A 121 -13.27 11.59 2.97
N ASP A 122 -12.17 12.36 2.94
CA ASP A 122 -10.80 11.83 2.87
C ASP A 122 -10.61 10.84 1.71
N GLN A 123 -11.26 11.12 0.58
CA GLN A 123 -11.25 10.25 -0.60
C GLN A 123 -10.42 10.85 -1.72
N ILE A 124 -9.57 10.02 -2.33
CA ILE A 124 -8.89 10.37 -3.58
C ILE A 124 -9.93 10.48 -4.69
N ASP A 125 -9.86 11.56 -5.47
CA ASP A 125 -10.77 11.76 -6.61
C ASP A 125 -10.66 10.60 -7.60
N GLU A 126 -11.75 10.29 -8.29
CA GLU A 126 -11.79 9.19 -9.25
C GLU A 126 -10.75 9.36 -10.38
N GLN A 127 -10.52 10.58 -10.86
CA GLN A 127 -9.50 10.86 -11.88
C GLN A 127 -8.09 10.57 -11.34
N ASP A 128 -7.80 10.98 -10.12
CA ASP A 128 -6.51 10.73 -9.46
C ASP A 128 -6.30 9.24 -9.21
N ARG A 129 -7.36 8.50 -8.84
CA ARG A 129 -7.30 7.04 -8.70
C ARG A 129 -6.91 6.37 -10.01
N TYR A 130 -7.47 6.80 -11.14
CA TYR A 130 -7.08 6.28 -12.45
C TYR A 130 -5.64 6.64 -12.79
N ALA A 131 -5.20 7.87 -12.52
CA ALA A 131 -3.84 8.31 -12.76
C ALA A 131 -2.80 7.53 -11.92
N ILE A 132 -3.07 7.32 -10.62
CA ILE A 132 -2.22 6.50 -9.73
C ILE A 132 -2.09 5.07 -10.26
N ARG A 133 -3.20 4.45 -10.65
CA ARG A 133 -3.21 3.08 -11.20
C ARG A 133 -2.48 3.01 -12.55
N ALA A 134 -2.62 4.03 -13.39
CA ALA A 134 -1.91 4.11 -14.66
C ALA A 134 -0.39 4.24 -14.46
N GLY A 135 0.03 5.08 -13.50
CA GLY A 135 1.44 5.25 -13.14
C GLY A 135 2.04 3.96 -12.60
N PHE A 136 1.30 3.26 -11.74
CA PHE A 136 1.67 1.95 -11.23
C PHE A 136 1.96 0.96 -12.37
N TRP A 137 1.00 0.80 -13.30
CA TRP A 137 1.16 -0.14 -14.40
C TRP A 137 2.28 0.23 -15.36
N ARG A 138 2.47 1.53 -15.65
CA ARG A 138 3.59 1.97 -16.50
C ARG A 138 4.95 1.55 -15.94
N GLU A 139 5.14 1.65 -14.62
CA GLU A 139 6.40 1.24 -13.97
C GLU A 139 6.55 -0.28 -13.89
N ILE A 140 5.45 -1.04 -13.77
CA ILE A 140 5.53 -2.51 -13.84
C ILE A 140 5.87 -2.96 -15.27
N GLU A 141 5.23 -2.38 -16.29
CA GLU A 141 5.50 -2.66 -17.71
C GLU A 141 6.94 -2.32 -18.13
N SER A 142 7.52 -1.24 -17.57
CA SER A 142 8.91 -0.87 -17.86
C SER A 142 9.90 -1.91 -17.35
N ARG A 143 9.55 -2.64 -16.28
CA ARG A 143 10.40 -3.63 -15.59
C ARG A 143 10.21 -5.05 -16.06
N THR A 144 8.99 -5.44 -16.40
CA THR A 144 8.72 -6.77 -16.99
C THR A 144 9.17 -6.85 -18.44
N GLY A 145 9.57 -5.70 -19.01
CA GLY A 145 9.83 -5.55 -20.42
C GLY A 145 8.50 -5.61 -21.16
N SER A 146 8.19 -4.58 -21.94
CA SER A 146 7.16 -4.70 -22.97
C SER A 146 7.59 -5.78 -23.97
N GLY A 147 7.31 -7.04 -23.64
CA GLY A 147 7.36 -8.17 -24.54
C GLY A 147 6.19 -8.11 -25.50
N SER A 148 6.29 -7.23 -26.50
CA SER A 148 5.65 -7.39 -27.82
C SER A 148 6.05 -6.25 -28.76
N VAL A 149 7.32 -6.23 -29.17
CA VAL A 149 7.62 -6.08 -30.60
C VAL A 149 8.80 -6.97 -30.96
N THR A 150 8.60 -8.28 -30.85
CA THR A 150 9.26 -9.18 -31.79
C THR A 150 8.56 -8.95 -33.12
N GLY A 151 9.13 -8.06 -33.95
CA GLY A 151 8.79 -8.01 -35.37
C GLY A 151 9.06 -9.39 -35.99
N PRO A 152 8.28 -9.80 -37.00
CA PRO A 152 8.45 -11.11 -37.60
C PRO A 152 9.87 -11.26 -38.19
N PRO A 153 10.56 -12.40 -37.99
CA PRO A 153 11.69 -12.77 -38.81
C PRO A 153 11.16 -13.41 -40.11
N ASP A 154 10.85 -12.58 -41.11
CA ASP A 154 10.59 -13.01 -42.49
C ASP A 154 11.13 -11.89 -43.39
N GLY A 155 12.14 -12.03 -44.25
CA GLY A 155 13.02 -13.12 -44.67
C GLY A 155 14.05 -12.52 -45.63
#